data_AF-A0A2T5G7T2-F1
#
_entry.id   AF-A0A2T5G7T2-F1
#
_cell.length_a   1.000
_cell.length_b   1.000
_cell.length_c   1.000
_cell.angle_alpha   90.00
_cell.angle_beta   90.00
_cell.angle_gamma   90.00
#
_symmetry.space_group_name_H-M   'P 1'
#
loop_
_entity.id
_entity.type
_entity.pdbx_description
1 polymer ?
#
loop_
_entity_poly.entity_id
_entity_poly.type
_entity_poly.pdbx_seq_one_letter_code
_entity_poly.pdbx_strand_id
1 'polypeptide(L)'
;MYVRISRTGAASISRKAVEAIGNPDYVVVLVDRERGLFGIRRAEPQEHGARPARRVGTGYTRTIRFTDLLRVAGATKKMGAVKLKLEDGILVGSLSDLAALDPAGDPKPRKRKEKENELVVIPGKRDTSSTPKGDFDSDPENTPF
;
A
#
# COMPACT_ATOMS: atom_id res chain seq x y z
N MET A 1 6.95 -16.48 -11.61
CA MET A 1 6.07 -15.46 -10.98
C MET A 1 6.82 -14.83 -9.82
N TYR A 2 6.38 -13.71 -9.23
CA TYR A 2 7.05 -13.14 -8.06
C TYR A 2 6.09 -12.46 -7.08
N VAL A 3 6.53 -12.34 -5.82
CA VAL A 3 6.00 -11.40 -4.83
C VAL A 3 7.04 -10.31 -4.60
N ARG A 4 6.63 -9.05 -4.65
CA ARG A 4 7.47 -7.89 -4.36
C ARG A 4 7.14 -7.37 -2.98
N ILE A 5 8.15 -7.20 -2.15
CA ILE A 5 8.04 -6.56 -0.86
C ILE A 5 8.45 -5.09 -1.00
N SER A 6 7.53 -4.19 -0.65
CA SER A 6 7.78 -2.76 -0.60
C SER A 6 8.49 -2.39 0.71
N ARG A 7 9.11 -1.19 0.72
CA ARG A 7 9.72 -0.62 1.94
C ARG A 7 8.77 -0.60 3.14
N THR A 8 7.46 -0.43 2.92
CA THR A 8 6.46 -0.37 4.00
C THR A 8 6.04 -1.76 4.51
N GLY A 9 6.68 -2.83 4.02
CA GLY A 9 6.26 -4.21 4.28
C GLY A 9 4.99 -4.62 3.56
N ALA A 10 4.53 -3.85 2.56
CA ALA A 10 3.42 -4.30 1.72
C ALA A 10 3.94 -5.30 0.69
N ALA A 11 3.22 -6.39 0.47
CA ALA A 11 3.54 -7.37 -0.55
C ALA A 11 2.68 -7.14 -1.80
N SER A 12 3.27 -7.28 -2.97
CA SER A 12 2.54 -7.11 -4.22
C SER A 12 2.87 -8.30 -5.13
N ILE A 13 1.86 -9.06 -5.53
CA ILE A 13 2.05 -10.25 -6.36
C ILE A 13 1.96 -9.89 -7.85
N SER A 14 2.92 -10.36 -8.64
CA SER A 14 2.99 -10.11 -10.09
C SER A 14 1.70 -10.54 -10.82
N ARG A 15 1.38 -9.89 -11.95
CA ARG A 15 0.20 -10.22 -12.79
C ARG A 15 0.02 -11.72 -12.98
N LYS A 16 1.08 -12.37 -13.48
CA LYS A 16 1.08 -13.79 -13.82
C LYS A 16 0.74 -14.66 -12.60
N ALA A 17 1.16 -14.24 -11.39
CA ALA A 17 0.80 -14.94 -10.15
C ALA A 17 -0.69 -14.77 -9.81
N VAL A 18 -1.23 -13.55 -9.94
CA VAL A 18 -2.66 -13.28 -9.70
C VAL A 18 -3.55 -14.09 -10.66
N GLU A 19 -3.18 -14.13 -11.93
CA GLU A 19 -3.90 -14.89 -12.96
C GLU A 19 -3.81 -16.40 -12.68
N ALA A 20 -2.64 -16.90 -12.25
CA ALA A 20 -2.43 -18.30 -11.91
C ALA A 20 -3.32 -18.81 -10.78
N ILE A 21 -3.72 -17.95 -9.83
CA ILE A 21 -4.64 -18.29 -8.73
C ILE A 21 -6.08 -17.80 -8.96
N GLY A 22 -6.43 -17.44 -10.20
CA GLY A 22 -7.81 -17.15 -10.59
C GLY A 22 -8.34 -15.76 -10.23
N ASN A 23 -7.49 -14.74 -10.17
CA ASN A 23 -7.87 -13.34 -9.87
C ASN A 23 -8.65 -13.13 -8.55
N PRO A 24 -8.12 -13.58 -7.41
CA PRO A 24 -8.90 -13.67 -6.18
C PRO A 24 -9.04 -12.32 -5.46
N ASP A 25 -10.24 -12.04 -4.95
CA ASP A 25 -10.55 -10.84 -4.16
C ASP A 25 -10.03 -10.92 -2.73
N TYR A 26 -9.89 -12.14 -2.21
CA TYR A 26 -9.29 -12.43 -0.91
C TYR A 26 -8.21 -13.49 -1.05
N VAL A 27 -7.18 -13.38 -0.22
CA VAL A 27 -6.09 -14.35 -0.18
C VAL A 27 -5.73 -14.69 1.27
N VAL A 28 -5.18 -15.87 1.46
CA VAL A 28 -4.56 -16.30 2.72
C VAL A 28 -3.09 -16.56 2.47
N VAL A 29 -2.27 -16.18 3.45
CA VAL A 29 -0.86 -16.57 3.53
C VAL A 29 -0.76 -17.77 4.46
N LEU A 30 -0.19 -18.84 3.94
CA LEU A 30 0.17 -20.04 4.69
C LEU A 30 1.67 -19.99 4.96
N VAL A 31 2.09 -20.43 6.13
CA VAL A 31 3.50 -20.47 6.51
C VAL A 31 3.82 -21.85 7.03
N ASP A 32 4.80 -22.48 6.40
CA ASP A 32 5.36 -23.75 6.81
C ASP A 32 6.78 -23.49 7.34
N ARG A 33 6.92 -23.46 8.66
CA ARG A 33 8.21 -23.19 9.31
C ARG A 33 9.16 -24.37 9.23
N GLU A 34 8.64 -25.59 9.20
CA GLU A 34 9.45 -26.81 9.15
C GLU A 34 10.14 -26.93 7.79
N ARG A 35 9.39 -26.63 6.71
CA ARG A 35 9.91 -26.67 5.34
C ARG A 35 10.53 -25.35 4.89
N GLY A 36 10.41 -24.29 5.70
CA GLY A 36 10.95 -22.96 5.38
C GLY A 36 10.23 -22.28 4.22
N LEU A 37 8.93 -22.53 4.05
CA LEU A 37 8.13 -22.06 2.92
C LEU A 37 7.00 -21.13 3.35
N PHE A 38 6.56 -20.28 2.41
CA PHE A 38 5.29 -19.58 2.51
C PHE A 38 4.46 -19.83 1.25
N GLY A 39 3.15 -19.91 1.44
CA GLY A 39 2.16 -20.09 0.38
C GLY A 39 1.20 -18.90 0.32
N ILE A 40 0.76 -18.51 -0.87
CA ILE A 40 -0.33 -17.56 -1.08
C ILE A 40 -1.38 -18.25 -1.92
N ARG A 41 -2.59 -18.39 -1.38
CA ARG A 41 -3.72 -18.97 -2.12
C ARG A 41 -4.93 -18.05 -2.11
N ARG A 42 -5.84 -18.31 -3.05
CA ARG A 42 -7.19 -17.75 -3.01
C ARG A 42 -7.87 -18.13 -1.70
N ALA A 43 -8.62 -17.19 -1.16
CA ALA A 43 -9.45 -17.35 0.01
C ALA A 43 -10.86 -16.80 -0.26
N GLU A 44 -11.79 -17.21 0.57
CA GLU A 44 -13.12 -16.60 0.64
C GLU A 44 -13.15 -15.50 1.72
N PRO A 45 -14.06 -14.51 1.65
CA PRO A 45 -14.09 -13.38 2.58
C PRO A 45 -14.25 -13.79 4.06
N GLN A 46 -14.88 -14.94 4.30
CA GLN A 46 -15.20 -15.46 5.64
C GLN A 46 -14.11 -16.39 6.19
N GLU A 47 -13.08 -16.68 5.39
CA GLU A 47 -12.03 -17.60 5.77
C GLU A 47 -11.08 -16.98 6.81
N HIS A 48 -10.67 -17.77 7.80
CA HIS A 48 -9.79 -17.29 8.86
C HIS A 48 -8.44 -16.82 8.29
N GLY A 49 -8.06 -15.57 8.58
CA GLY A 49 -6.82 -14.98 8.08
C GLY A 49 -6.92 -14.47 6.63
N ALA A 50 -8.11 -14.50 6.01
CA ALA A 50 -8.32 -13.89 4.69
C ALA A 50 -8.04 -12.40 4.73
N ARG A 51 -7.32 -11.92 3.70
CA ARG A 51 -6.98 -10.51 3.51
C ARG A 51 -7.46 -10.04 2.13
N PRO A 52 -8.05 -8.83 2.04
CA PRO A 52 -8.49 -8.29 0.77
C PRO A 52 -7.29 -7.99 -0.14
N ALA A 53 -7.32 -8.53 -1.35
CA ALA A 53 -6.33 -8.27 -2.39
C ALA A 53 -6.69 -6.99 -3.15
N ARG A 54 -6.20 -5.83 -2.67
CA ARG A 54 -6.54 -4.53 -3.27
C ARG A 54 -5.83 -4.34 -4.61
N ARG A 55 -6.58 -3.85 -5.61
CA ARG A 55 -6.03 -3.40 -6.89
C ARG A 55 -5.31 -2.08 -6.70
N VAL A 56 -4.05 -1.97 -7.14
CA VAL A 56 -3.29 -0.71 -7.09
C VAL A 56 -2.88 -0.34 -8.51
N GLY A 57 -3.60 0.63 -9.10
CA GLY A 57 -3.22 1.30 -10.35
C GLY A 57 -3.21 0.44 -11.63
N THR A 58 -3.18 1.14 -12.77
CA THR A 58 -3.10 0.58 -14.14
C THR A 58 -1.73 -0.02 -14.39
N GLY A 59 -1.66 -1.26 -14.89
CA GLY A 59 -0.40 -1.92 -15.25
C GLY A 59 0.09 -3.05 -14.33
N TYR A 60 -0.84 -3.70 -13.63
CA TYR A 60 -0.65 -4.95 -12.86
C TYR A 60 -0.10 -4.79 -11.44
N THR A 61 -0.25 -5.87 -10.68
CA THR A 61 0.08 -6.10 -9.27
C THR A 61 -1.11 -5.85 -8.32
N ARG A 62 -1.88 -6.90 -7.97
CA ARG A 62 -2.72 -6.81 -6.76
C ARG A 62 -1.75 -6.68 -5.59
N THR A 63 -1.88 -5.57 -4.85
CA THR A 63 -1.06 -5.33 -3.67
C THR A 63 -1.83 -5.86 -2.48
N ILE A 64 -1.28 -6.87 -1.84
CA ILE A 64 -1.79 -7.40 -0.59
C ILE A 64 -0.87 -6.91 0.51
N ARG A 65 -1.37 -6.00 1.35
CA ARG A 65 -0.60 -5.53 2.49
C ARG A 65 -0.49 -6.64 3.53
N PHE A 66 0.55 -7.46 3.42
CA PHE A 66 0.97 -8.40 4.45
C PHE A 66 2.09 -7.77 5.27
N THR A 67 1.74 -6.86 6.17
CA THR A 67 2.68 -6.34 7.18
C THR A 67 3.33 -7.47 7.98
N ASP A 68 2.65 -8.62 8.07
CA ASP A 68 3.09 -9.77 8.85
C ASP A 68 3.97 -10.76 8.06
N LEU A 69 4.00 -10.77 6.72
CA LEU A 69 4.77 -11.78 5.97
C LEU A 69 6.28 -11.63 6.21
N LEU A 70 6.75 -10.38 6.31
CA LEU A 70 8.10 -10.07 6.76
C LEU A 70 8.33 -10.48 8.23
N ARG A 71 7.38 -10.17 9.11
CA ARG A 71 7.46 -10.54 10.54
C ARG A 71 7.51 -12.07 10.73
N VAL A 72 6.77 -12.82 9.92
CA VAL A 72 6.73 -14.28 9.95
C VAL A 72 8.03 -14.89 9.43
N ALA A 73 8.68 -14.25 8.45
CA ALA A 73 10.01 -14.61 7.99
C ALA A 73 11.15 -14.15 8.91
N GLY A 74 10.84 -13.57 10.09
CA GLY A 74 11.84 -13.00 11.00
C GLY A 74 12.59 -11.79 10.43
N ALA A 75 12.10 -11.21 9.34
CA ALA A 75 12.74 -10.13 8.61
C ALA A 75 12.05 -8.80 8.93
N THR A 76 12.81 -7.79 9.36
CA THR A 76 12.29 -6.43 9.52
C THR A 76 12.95 -5.50 8.53
N LYS A 77 12.17 -4.61 7.90
CA LYS A 77 12.65 -3.61 6.94
C LYS A 77 13.47 -4.24 5.80
N LYS A 78 12.87 -5.14 5.01
CA LYS A 78 13.48 -5.65 3.78
C LYS A 78 12.66 -5.23 2.57
N MET A 79 13.28 -5.12 1.40
CA MET A 79 12.60 -4.80 0.15
C MET A 79 13.22 -5.56 -1.03
N GLY A 80 12.40 -5.89 -2.01
CA GLY A 80 12.86 -6.61 -3.21
C GLY A 80 11.77 -7.52 -3.76
N ALA A 81 12.15 -8.51 -4.56
CA ALA A 81 11.23 -9.45 -5.15
C ALA A 81 11.71 -10.89 -4.92
N VAL A 82 10.79 -11.77 -4.53
CA VAL A 82 11.02 -13.21 -4.33
C VAL A 82 10.29 -13.98 -5.41
N LYS A 83 10.95 -14.97 -5.99
CA LYS A 83 10.35 -15.84 -7.01
C LYS A 83 9.27 -16.71 -6.37
N LEU A 84 8.19 -16.93 -7.11
CA LEU A 84 7.09 -17.82 -6.73
C LEU A 84 6.93 -18.93 -7.76
N LYS A 85 6.60 -20.12 -7.26
CA LYS A 85 6.14 -21.29 -8.01
C LYS A 85 4.65 -21.49 -7.75
N LEU A 86 3.94 -22.13 -8.68
CA LEU A 86 2.54 -22.52 -8.49
C LEU A 86 2.52 -24.03 -8.24
N GLU A 87 1.95 -24.44 -7.10
CA GLU A 87 1.79 -25.83 -6.69
C GLU A 87 0.36 -25.99 -6.17
N ASP A 88 -0.45 -26.83 -6.80
CA ASP A 88 -1.83 -27.13 -6.40
C ASP A 88 -2.72 -25.89 -6.14
N GLY A 89 -2.58 -24.85 -6.97
CA GLY A 89 -3.33 -23.60 -6.82
C GLY A 89 -2.80 -22.65 -5.72
N ILE A 90 -1.64 -22.98 -5.13
CA ILE A 90 -0.94 -22.20 -4.11
C ILE A 90 0.33 -21.62 -4.74
N LEU A 91 0.55 -20.32 -4.55
CA LEU A 91 1.82 -19.69 -4.91
C LEU A 91 2.82 -19.89 -3.79
N VAL A 92 3.84 -20.70 -4.02
CA VAL A 92 4.85 -21.07 -3.03
C VAL A 92 6.13 -20.27 -3.24
N GLY A 93 6.71 -19.76 -2.15
CA GLY A 93 8.01 -19.12 -2.10
C GLY A 93 8.81 -19.53 -0.86
N SER A 94 10.11 -19.22 -0.86
CA SER A 94 11.04 -19.54 0.22
C SER A 94 11.11 -18.43 1.28
N LEU A 95 11.07 -18.81 2.56
CA LEU A 95 11.31 -17.88 3.67
C LEU A 95 12.78 -17.42 3.69
N SER A 96 13.73 -18.27 3.28
CA SER A 96 15.14 -17.89 3.17
C SER A 96 15.36 -16.81 2.11
N ASP A 97 14.64 -16.89 0.99
CA ASP A 97 14.71 -15.86 -0.07
C ASP A 97 14.15 -14.52 0.43
N LEU A 98 13.11 -14.54 1.27
CA LEU A 98 12.58 -13.34 1.92
C LEU A 98 13.58 -12.73 2.92
N ALA A 99 14.28 -13.57 3.69
CA ALA A 99 15.29 -13.12 4.64
C ALA A 99 16.55 -12.55 3.94
N ALA A 100 16.89 -13.09 2.77
CA ALA A 100 18.01 -12.69 1.93
C ALA A 100 17.76 -11.38 1.15
N LEU A 101 16.55 -10.83 1.17
CA LEU A 101 16.27 -9.54 0.53
C LEU A 101 17.12 -8.41 1.11
N ASP A 102 17.35 -7.37 0.31
CA ASP A 102 18.09 -6.19 0.76
C ASP A 102 17.32 -5.44 1.86
N PRO A 103 18.02 -4.84 2.83
CA PRO A 103 17.38 -3.96 3.79
C PRO A 103 16.73 -2.77 3.07
N ALA A 104 15.54 -2.42 3.54
CA ALA A 104 14.83 -1.26 3.07
C ALA A 104 15.57 -0.01 3.58
N GLY A 105 16.42 0.55 2.72
CA GLY A 105 17.17 1.76 3.04
C GLY A 105 16.24 2.92 3.41
N ASP A 106 16.83 3.91 4.10
CA ASP A 106 16.10 5.05 4.66
C ASP A 106 15.21 5.74 3.61
N PRO A 107 14.04 6.26 4.03
CA PRO A 107 13.17 6.99 3.14
C PRO A 107 13.91 8.23 2.62
N LYS A 108 14.42 8.16 1.39
CA LYS A 108 14.88 9.35 0.68
C LYS A 108 13.71 10.34 0.65
N PRO A 109 13.89 11.58 1.14
CA PRO A 109 12.84 12.59 1.06
C PRO A 109 12.43 12.73 -0.40
N ARG A 110 11.13 12.61 -0.67
CA ARG A 110 10.60 12.93 -2.00
C ARG A 110 10.95 14.39 -2.26
N LYS A 111 11.81 14.66 -3.24
CA LYS A 111 11.93 16.01 -3.80
C LYS A 111 10.53 16.39 -4.27
N ARG A 112 9.89 17.30 -3.54
CA ARG A 112 8.65 17.94 -3.97
C ARG A 112 9.03 18.59 -5.31
N LYS A 113 8.40 18.19 -6.42
CA LYS A 113 8.50 18.99 -7.65
C LYS A 113 7.90 20.34 -7.26
N GLU A 114 8.74 21.35 -7.10
CA GLU A 114 8.29 22.73 -7.12
C GLU A 114 7.52 22.89 -8.43
N LYS A 115 6.22 23.18 -8.31
CA LYS A 115 5.50 23.77 -9.42
C LYS A 115 6.07 25.18 -9.52
N GLU A 116 6.99 25.34 -10.45
CA GLU A 116 7.45 26.63 -10.95
C GLU A 116 6.26 27.28 -11.68
N ASN A 117 5.31 27.80 -10.91
CA ASN A 117 4.44 28.86 -11.40
C ASN A 117 5.19 30.16 -11.12
N GLU A 118 6.02 30.50 -12.09
CA GLU A 118 6.51 31.83 -12.38
C GLU A 118 5.35 32.84 -12.21
N LEU A 119 5.33 33.55 -11.08
CA LEU A 119 4.53 34.74 -10.93
C LEU A 119 5.51 35.90 -11.10
N VAL A 120 5.61 36.37 -12.35
CA VAL A 120 6.28 37.61 -12.70
C VAL A 120 5.57 38.74 -11.93
N VAL A 121 6.12 39.12 -10.78
CA VAL A 121 5.70 40.33 -10.07
C VAL A 121 6.32 41.50 -10.81
N ILE A 122 5.51 42.14 -11.65
CA ILE A 122 5.81 43.45 -12.25
C ILE A 122 5.96 44.45 -11.09
N PRO A 123 7.06 45.20 -11.00
CA PRO A 123 7.26 46.16 -9.92
C PRO A 123 6.43 47.41 -10.18
N GLY A 124 5.60 47.78 -9.21
CA GLY A 124 4.98 49.10 -9.13
C GLY A 124 3.48 49.11 -9.37
N LYS A 125 2.70 48.91 -8.30
CA LYS A 125 1.58 49.80 -7.93
C LYS A 125 1.18 49.52 -6.47
N ARG A 126 1.37 50.54 -5.63
CA ARG A 126 0.70 50.71 -4.34
C ARG A 126 -0.75 51.13 -4.59
N ASP A 127 -1.62 50.83 -3.62
CA ASP A 127 -2.76 51.64 -3.11
C ASP A 127 -3.80 50.68 -2.49
N THR A 128 -3.75 50.43 -1.17
CA THR A 128 -4.48 51.07 -0.03
C THR A 128 -5.87 50.47 0.26
N SER A 129 -6.02 49.96 1.51
CA SER A 129 -7.22 49.94 2.39
C SER A 129 -8.52 49.27 1.86
N SER A 130 -9.37 48.54 2.59
CA SER A 130 -9.78 48.59 4.00
C SER A 130 -10.62 47.33 4.30
N THR A 131 -10.60 46.87 5.54
CA THR A 131 -11.51 45.87 6.13
C THR A 131 -12.99 46.31 6.09
N PRO A 132 -13.95 45.38 6.19
CA PRO A 132 -15.04 45.60 7.14
C PRO A 132 -15.29 44.44 8.11
N LYS A 133 -15.55 44.83 9.35
CA LYS A 133 -16.17 44.06 10.45
C LYS A 133 -17.61 43.66 10.09
N GLY A 134 -18.04 42.50 10.57
CA GLY A 134 -19.44 42.13 10.70
C GLY A 134 -19.64 41.44 12.05
N ASP A 135 -20.41 42.08 12.91
CA ASP A 135 -20.64 41.79 14.32
C ASP A 135 -21.68 40.68 14.57
N PHE A 136 -21.71 40.29 15.85
CA PHE A 136 -22.53 39.33 16.59
C PHE A 136 -24.07 39.51 16.52
N ASP A 137 -24.74 38.46 17.01
CA ASP A 137 -26.12 38.33 17.53
C ASP A 137 -27.29 38.15 16.55
N SER A 138 -27.98 37.00 16.66
CA SER A 138 -29.35 36.90 17.20
C SER A 138 -29.91 35.47 17.04
N ASP A 139 -30.23 34.81 18.16
CA ASP A 139 -31.26 33.75 18.24
C ASP A 139 -32.63 34.33 17.80
N PRO A 140 -33.55 33.49 17.29
CA PRO A 140 -34.82 33.45 17.99
C PRO A 140 -35.41 32.04 18.15
N GLU A 141 -35.95 31.84 19.36
CA GLU A 141 -36.85 30.78 19.76
C GLU A 141 -38.05 30.59 18.80
N ASN A 142 -38.70 29.44 18.96
CA ASN A 142 -40.16 29.27 18.98
C ASN A 142 -40.81 28.63 17.73
N THR A 143 -40.87 27.29 17.73
CA THR A 143 -41.87 26.50 17.01
C THR A 143 -42.96 26.05 18.00
N PRO A 144 -44.25 26.35 17.79
CA PRO A 144 -45.32 25.71 18.54
C PRO A 144 -45.80 24.42 17.86
N PHE A 145 -46.30 23.52 18.72
CA PHE A 145 -47.02 22.24 18.55
C PHE A 145 -47.56 21.85 17.17
#